data_AF-A0A2V8KI15-F1
#
_entry.id   AF-A0A2V8KI15-F1
#
_cell.length_a   1.000
_cell.length_b   1.000
_cell.length_c   1.000
_cell.angle_alpha   90.00
_cell.angle_beta   90.00
_cell.angle_gamma   90.00
#
_symmetry.space_group_name_H-M   'P 1'
#
loop_
_entity.id
_entity.type
_entity.pdbx_description
1 polymer ?
#
loop_
_entity_poly.entity_id
_entity_poly.type
_entity_poly.pdbx_seq_one_letter_code
_entity_poly.pdbx_strand_id
1 'polypeptide(L)'
;MTVEAHLTAPFTIEVCTPCQAFWFDKYEDLKISAASTLKLIQFIGENSSTARMPPAEILRCPRCDSRLLPTHDLQRTTKFSYSRCGNEHGRSIGFLDFLREKNFIRALSPKEINELRQKIETVNCSNCGASIDLATDSICAHCGSAISILDMEQPQKMLNELKRAAEPRPIDP
;
A
#
# COMPACT_ATOMS: atom_id res chain seq x y z
N MET A 1 -7.64 -13.18 6.26
CA MET A 1 -7.44 -12.31 7.44
C MET A 1 -8.70 -11.50 7.67
N THR A 2 -9.27 -11.52 8.87
CA THR A 2 -10.47 -10.73 9.19
C THR A 2 -10.10 -9.28 9.48
N VAL A 3 -10.86 -8.37 8.85
CA VAL A 3 -10.75 -6.92 9.00
C VAL A 3 -12.12 -6.32 9.33
N GLU A 4 -12.13 -5.38 10.26
CA GLU A 4 -13.27 -4.54 10.59
C GLU A 4 -13.55 -3.55 9.44
N ALA A 5 -14.82 -3.34 9.14
CA ALA A 5 -15.29 -2.31 8.22
C ALA A 5 -15.75 -1.05 8.98
N HIS A 6 -15.83 0.09 8.31
CA HIS A 6 -16.30 1.33 8.95
C HIS A 6 -17.79 1.30 9.34
N LEU A 7 -18.66 0.75 8.48
CA LEU A 7 -20.13 0.87 8.60
C LEU A 7 -20.87 -0.46 8.37
N THR A 8 -20.15 -1.56 8.18
CA THR A 8 -20.71 -2.88 7.89
C THR A 8 -20.09 -3.93 8.78
N ALA A 9 -20.58 -5.17 8.70
CA ALA A 9 -19.95 -6.31 9.34
C ALA A 9 -18.47 -6.45 8.88
N PRO A 10 -17.61 -7.03 9.74
CA PRO A 10 -16.26 -7.42 9.37
C PRO A 10 -16.28 -8.36 8.16
N PHE A 11 -15.21 -8.33 7.38
CA PHE A 11 -15.03 -9.21 6.23
C PHE A 11 -13.63 -9.82 6.21
N THR A 12 -13.45 -10.83 5.37
CA THR A 12 -12.19 -11.57 5.27
C THR A 12 -11.51 -11.24 3.96
N ILE A 13 -10.23 -10.86 4.04
CA ILE A 13 -9.39 -10.65 2.87
C ILE A 13 -8.39 -11.79 2.73
N GLU A 14 -8.02 -12.15 1.50
CA GLU A 14 -6.95 -13.09 1.24
C GLU A 14 -5.60 -12.37 1.28
N VAL A 15 -4.62 -13.02 1.91
CA VAL A 15 -3.27 -12.48 2.08
C VAL A 15 -2.27 -13.51 1.56
N CYS A 16 -1.44 -13.10 0.60
CA CYS A 16 -0.30 -13.91 0.16
C CYS A 16 1.00 -13.27 0.64
N THR A 17 1.50 -13.69 1.81
CA THR A 17 2.79 -13.24 2.35
C THR A 17 3.96 -13.50 1.40
N PRO A 18 4.07 -14.68 0.74
CA PRO A 18 5.15 -14.92 -0.20
C PRO A 18 5.06 -14.03 -1.46
N CYS A 19 3.85 -13.66 -1.88
CA CYS A 19 3.61 -12.73 -2.99
C CYS A 19 3.75 -11.25 -2.57
N GLN A 20 3.74 -10.97 -1.26
CA GLN A 20 3.65 -9.62 -0.69
C GLN A 20 2.42 -8.86 -1.21
N ALA A 21 1.25 -9.49 -1.18
CA ALA A 21 0.02 -8.93 -1.74
C ALA A 21 -1.25 -9.29 -0.95
N PHE A 22 -2.25 -8.41 -1.07
CA PHE A 22 -3.62 -8.62 -0.62
C PHE A 22 -4.55 -8.82 -1.81
N TRP A 23 -5.58 -9.66 -1.63
CA TRP A 23 -6.77 -9.62 -2.46
C TRP A 23 -7.90 -8.92 -1.70
N PHE A 24 -8.61 -8.05 -2.41
CA PHE A 24 -9.84 -7.43 -1.94
C PHE A 24 -10.93 -7.75 -2.95
N ASP A 25 -12.06 -8.31 -2.49
CA ASP A 25 -13.25 -8.42 -3.32
C ASP A 25 -13.82 -7.04 -3.63
N LYS A 26 -14.83 -7.01 -4.51
CA LYS A 26 -15.45 -5.78 -5.00
C LYS A 26 -15.82 -4.84 -3.85
N TYR A 27 -15.21 -3.65 -3.87
CA TYR A 27 -15.38 -2.56 -2.90
C TYR A 27 -14.91 -2.83 -1.46
N GLU A 28 -14.28 -3.97 -1.18
CA GLU A 28 -13.81 -4.27 0.18
C GLU A 28 -12.77 -3.26 0.67
N ASP A 29 -11.81 -2.89 -0.19
CA ASP A 29 -10.75 -1.96 0.21
C ASP A 29 -11.28 -0.56 0.61
N LEU A 30 -12.41 -0.14 0.03
CA LEU A 30 -13.05 1.13 0.36
C LEU A 30 -13.78 1.10 1.72
N LYS A 31 -14.06 -0.10 2.24
CA LYS A 31 -14.83 -0.31 3.47
C LYS A 31 -13.94 -0.51 4.69
N ILE A 32 -12.65 -0.82 4.51
CA ILE A 32 -11.69 -1.12 5.59
C ILE A 32 -11.65 0.02 6.60
N SER A 33 -11.87 -0.28 7.88
CA SER A 33 -11.79 0.73 8.94
C SER A 33 -10.38 1.30 9.13
N ALA A 34 -10.27 2.45 9.81
CA ALA A 34 -8.96 3.02 10.17
C ALA A 34 -8.15 2.05 11.06
N ALA A 35 -8.80 1.38 12.02
CA ALA A 35 -8.16 0.38 12.89
C ALA A 35 -7.64 -0.82 12.08
N SER A 36 -8.44 -1.34 11.15
CA SER A 36 -8.02 -2.40 10.25
C SER A 36 -6.90 -1.97 9.31
N THR A 37 -6.93 -0.73 8.83
CA THR A 37 -5.86 -0.21 7.98
C THR A 37 -4.53 -0.19 8.74
N LEU A 38 -4.51 0.27 10.00
CA LEU A 38 -3.31 0.19 10.84
C LEU A 38 -2.87 -1.27 11.09
N LYS A 39 -3.81 -2.18 11.33
CA LYS A 39 -3.52 -3.61 11.49
C LYS A 39 -2.86 -4.20 10.25
N LEU A 40 -3.31 -3.83 9.05
CA LEU A 40 -2.71 -4.28 7.79
C LEU A 40 -1.32 -3.67 7.58
N ILE A 41 -1.09 -2.43 8.00
CA ILE A 41 0.23 -1.80 7.91
C ILE A 41 1.22 -2.44 8.87
N GLN A 42 0.80 -2.74 10.09
CA GLN A 42 1.59 -3.51 11.04
C GLN A 42 1.93 -4.88 10.45
N PHE A 43 0.94 -5.58 9.90
CA PHE A 43 1.14 -6.86 9.23
C PHE A 43 2.19 -6.75 8.11
N ILE A 44 2.13 -5.71 7.27
CA ILE A 44 3.15 -5.46 6.24
C ILE A 44 4.53 -5.33 6.88
N GLY A 45 4.68 -4.50 7.91
CA GLY A 45 5.97 -4.29 8.59
C GLY A 45 6.57 -5.58 9.17
N GLU A 46 5.73 -6.44 9.73
CA GLU A 46 6.14 -7.73 10.33
C GLU A 46 6.46 -8.81 9.28
N ASN A 47 5.88 -8.71 8.08
CA ASN A 47 5.94 -9.77 7.06
C ASN A 47 6.66 -9.34 5.77
N SER A 48 7.24 -8.14 5.73
CA SER A 48 8.00 -7.67 4.58
C SER A 48 9.34 -8.40 4.49
N SER A 49 9.63 -8.97 3.34
CA SER A 49 10.87 -9.69 3.05
C SER A 49 11.64 -9.03 1.92
N THR A 50 12.97 -9.01 2.02
CA THR A 50 13.86 -8.62 0.92
C THR A 50 13.92 -9.68 -0.18
N ALA A 51 13.63 -10.94 0.15
CA ALA A 51 13.51 -12.05 -0.79
C ALA A 51 12.08 -12.09 -1.35
N ARG A 52 11.77 -11.18 -2.26
CA ARG A 52 10.49 -11.20 -2.98
C ARG A 52 10.56 -12.26 -4.07
N MET A 53 9.62 -13.20 -4.08
CA MET A 53 9.47 -14.06 -5.25
C MET A 53 9.12 -13.19 -6.47
N PRO A 54 9.71 -13.45 -7.64
CA PRO A 54 9.30 -12.75 -8.85
C PRO A 54 7.79 -12.97 -9.01
N PRO A 55 7.02 -11.91 -9.28
CA PRO A 55 5.59 -12.06 -9.49
C PRO A 55 5.35 -13.08 -10.60
N ALA A 56 4.35 -13.94 -10.41
CA ALA A 56 3.95 -14.87 -11.45
C ALA A 56 3.71 -14.11 -12.77
N GLU A 57 4.16 -14.67 -13.88
CA GLU A 57 4.06 -14.05 -15.21
C GLU A 57 2.60 -13.70 -15.57
N ILE A 58 1.65 -14.45 -15.00
CA ILE A 58 0.21 -14.23 -15.14
C ILE A 58 -0.47 -14.35 -13.77
N LEU A 59 -1.03 -13.25 -13.27
CA LEU A 59 -1.93 -13.27 -12.11
C LEU A 59 -3.36 -13.62 -12.56
N ARG A 60 -4.03 -14.49 -11.79
CA ARG A 60 -5.40 -14.94 -12.05
C ARG A 60 -6.34 -14.57 -10.92
N CYS A 61 -7.61 -14.36 -11.25
CA CYS A 61 -8.64 -14.04 -10.27
C CYS A 61 -8.98 -15.27 -9.42
N PRO A 62 -8.96 -15.21 -8.08
CA PRO A 62 -9.33 -16.33 -7.21
C PRO A 62 -10.83 -16.69 -7.28
N ARG A 63 -11.66 -15.85 -7.89
CA ARG A 63 -13.11 -16.06 -8.02
C ARG A 63 -13.52 -16.69 -9.36
N CYS A 64 -12.85 -16.36 -10.46
CA CYS A 64 -13.27 -16.78 -11.82
C CYS A 64 -12.12 -17.23 -12.73
N ASP A 65 -10.90 -17.33 -12.20
CA ASP A 65 -9.67 -17.75 -12.90
C ASP A 65 -9.23 -16.89 -14.12
N SER A 66 -9.99 -15.84 -14.46
CA SER A 66 -9.62 -14.90 -15.51
C SER A 66 -8.27 -14.24 -15.21
N ARG A 67 -7.46 -14.01 -16.25
CA ARG A 67 -6.26 -13.17 -16.15
C ARG A 67 -6.62 -11.80 -15.56
N LEU A 68 -5.87 -11.37 -14.56
CA LEU A 68 -6.01 -10.03 -14.00
C LEU A 68 -5.40 -8.98 -14.93
N LEU A 69 -6.02 -7.82 -14.96
CA LEU A 69 -5.64 -6.67 -15.78
C LEU A 69 -4.77 -5.72 -14.94
N PRO A 70 -3.51 -5.47 -15.33
CA PRO A 70 -2.69 -4.43 -14.70
C PRO A 70 -3.40 -3.08 -14.81
N THR A 71 -3.48 -2.37 -13.69
CA THR A 71 -4.20 -1.11 -13.56
C THR A 71 -3.33 -0.15 -12.76
N HIS A 72 -3.28 1.10 -13.20
CA HIS A 72 -2.58 2.19 -12.53
C HIS A 72 -3.62 3.21 -12.06
N ASP A 73 -3.40 3.75 -10.88
CA ASP A 73 -4.36 4.63 -10.23
C ASP A 73 -3.62 5.71 -9.42
N LEU A 74 -4.38 6.68 -8.91
CA LEU A 74 -3.86 7.86 -8.26
C LEU A 74 -4.68 8.19 -7.02
N GLN A 75 -4.04 8.14 -5.85
CA GLN A 75 -4.60 8.70 -4.64
C GLN A 75 -3.95 10.05 -4.36
N ARG A 76 -4.71 11.14 -4.53
CA ARG A 76 -4.18 12.53 -4.49
C ARG A 76 -3.05 12.75 -5.50
N THR A 77 -1.80 12.70 -5.05
CA THR A 77 -0.59 12.83 -5.87
C THR A 77 0.22 11.54 -5.92
N THR A 78 -0.17 10.52 -5.17
CA THR A 78 0.53 9.25 -5.03
C THR A 78 0.01 8.25 -6.06
N LYS A 79 0.83 7.96 -7.08
CA LYS A 79 0.55 6.92 -8.06
C LYS A 79 0.77 5.54 -7.46
N PHE A 80 -0.10 4.59 -7.75
CA PHE A 80 0.04 3.19 -7.33
C PHE A 80 -0.52 2.24 -8.38
N SER A 81 -0.17 0.96 -8.28
CA SER A 81 -0.60 -0.06 -9.25
C SER A 81 -1.26 -1.25 -8.57
N TYR A 82 -2.19 -1.89 -9.26
CA TYR A 82 -2.83 -3.13 -8.83
C TYR A 82 -3.26 -3.97 -10.03
N SER A 83 -3.69 -5.20 -9.79
CA SER A 83 -4.20 -6.11 -10.83
C SER A 83 -5.66 -6.43 -10.55
N ARG A 84 -6.58 -6.00 -11.43
CA ARG A 84 -8.03 -6.16 -11.22
C ARG A 84 -8.63 -7.27 -12.06
N CYS A 85 -9.72 -7.87 -11.57
CA CYS A 85 -10.52 -8.78 -12.40
C CYS A 85 -11.37 -7.98 -13.40
N GLY A 86 -11.37 -8.40 -14.67
CA GLY A 86 -12.22 -7.80 -15.71
C GLY A 86 -13.73 -7.98 -15.46
N ASN A 87 -14.09 -9.04 -14.72
CA ASN A 87 -15.47 -9.34 -14.29
C ASN A 87 -15.84 -8.66 -12.95
N GLU A 88 -15.03 -7.69 -12.50
CA GLU A 88 -15.28 -6.90 -11.29
C GLU A 88 -15.38 -7.67 -9.97
N HIS A 89 -14.82 -8.89 -9.88
CA HIS A 89 -14.82 -9.64 -8.62
C HIS A 89 -13.97 -9.00 -7.52
N GLY A 90 -12.93 -8.25 -7.89
CA GLY A 90 -11.96 -7.71 -6.94
C GLY A 90 -10.64 -7.36 -7.60
N ARG A 91 -9.63 -7.12 -6.76
CA ARG A 91 -8.27 -6.80 -7.19
C ARG A 91 -7.21 -7.36 -6.24
N SER A 92 -6.05 -7.67 -6.80
CA SER A 92 -4.81 -7.92 -6.09
C SER A 92 -3.98 -6.65 -6.03
N ILE A 93 -3.54 -6.25 -4.84
CA ILE A 93 -2.66 -5.10 -4.63
C ILE A 93 -1.42 -5.53 -3.83
N GLY A 94 -0.24 -5.09 -4.25
CA GLY A 94 1.01 -5.38 -3.52
C GLY A 94 1.09 -4.56 -2.23
N PHE A 95 1.83 -5.04 -1.23
CA PHE A 95 1.96 -4.36 0.06
C PHE A 95 2.46 -2.91 -0.09
N LEU A 96 3.47 -2.67 -0.93
CA LEU A 96 3.96 -1.32 -1.17
C LEU A 96 2.91 -0.41 -1.83
N ASP A 97 2.16 -0.94 -2.81
CA ASP A 97 1.11 -0.17 -3.47
C ASP A 97 -0.10 0.07 -2.56
N PHE A 98 -0.39 -0.84 -1.63
CA PHE A 98 -1.37 -0.61 -0.57
C PHE A 98 -0.93 0.53 0.37
N LEU A 99 0.34 0.59 0.76
CA LEU A 99 0.87 1.71 1.54
C LEU A 99 0.77 3.05 0.78
N ARG A 100 0.98 3.03 -0.55
CA ARG A 100 0.80 4.21 -1.42
C ARG A 100 -0.66 4.63 -1.49
N GLU A 101 -1.56 3.68 -1.73
CA GLU A 101 -3.00 3.90 -1.78
C GLU A 101 -3.53 4.53 -0.49
N LYS A 102 -3.04 4.08 0.67
CA LYS A 102 -3.44 4.64 1.97
C LYS A 102 -2.65 5.89 2.36
N ASN A 103 -1.79 6.41 1.48
CA ASN A 103 -0.88 7.56 1.69
C ASN A 103 0.07 7.41 2.90
N PHE A 104 0.46 6.19 3.25
CA PHE A 104 1.49 5.95 4.26
C PHE A 104 2.90 6.10 3.69
N ILE A 105 3.04 5.96 2.37
CA ILE A 105 4.24 6.34 1.66
C ILE A 105 3.91 7.27 0.51
N ARG A 106 4.83 8.19 0.24
CA ARG A 106 4.74 9.10 -0.90
C ARG A 106 6.08 9.23 -1.58
N ALA A 107 6.06 9.62 -2.84
CA ALA A 107 7.27 10.01 -3.54
C ALA A 107 7.88 11.27 -2.89
N LEU A 108 9.20 11.32 -2.84
CA LEU A 108 9.91 12.55 -2.48
C LEU A 108 9.71 13.61 -3.57
N SER A 109 9.52 14.86 -3.14
CA SER A 109 9.52 16.00 -4.04
C SER A 109 10.93 16.25 -4.61
N PRO A 110 11.05 16.96 -5.75
CA PRO A 110 12.36 17.31 -6.29
C PRO A 110 13.27 18.04 -5.29
N LYS A 111 12.67 18.88 -4.42
CA LYS A 111 13.38 19.57 -3.35
C LYS A 111 13.94 18.59 -2.33
N GLU A 112 13.12 17.67 -1.83
CA GLU A 112 13.55 16.66 -0.85
C GLU A 112 14.60 15.72 -1.44
N ILE A 113 14.50 15.36 -2.72
CA ILE A 113 15.53 14.57 -3.42
C ILE A 113 16.86 15.32 -3.44
N ASN A 114 16.85 16.62 -3.76
CA ASN A 114 18.06 17.44 -3.76
C ASN A 114 18.66 17.59 -2.37
N GLU A 115 17.84 17.72 -1.32
CA GLU A 115 18.31 17.72 0.07
C GLU A 115 18.90 16.37 0.49
N LEU A 116 18.30 15.27 0.05
CA LEU A 116 18.77 13.91 0.32
C LEU A 116 20.14 13.66 -0.31
N ARG A 117 20.35 14.12 -1.55
CA ARG A 117 21.63 14.06 -2.29
C ARG A 117 22.81 14.69 -1.56
N GLN A 118 22.56 15.71 -0.74
CA GLN A 118 23.63 16.38 0.02
C GLN A 118 24.10 15.54 1.22
N LYS A 119 23.36 14.48 1.59
CA LYS A 119 23.59 13.71 2.81
C LYS A 119 23.97 12.26 2.54
N ILE A 120 23.44 11.68 1.46
CA ILE A 120 23.56 10.26 1.14
C ILE A 120 23.76 10.12 -0.37
N GLU A 121 24.69 9.27 -0.77
CA GLU A 121 24.97 8.97 -2.17
C GLU A 121 24.04 7.89 -2.71
N THR A 122 23.75 6.84 -1.94
CA THR A 122 22.97 5.69 -2.41
C THR A 122 21.81 5.34 -1.50
N VAL A 123 20.67 4.97 -2.08
CA VAL A 123 19.52 4.41 -1.35
C VAL A 123 19.05 3.11 -2.00
N ASN A 124 18.39 2.24 -1.25
CA ASN A 124 17.78 1.04 -1.82
C ASN A 124 16.33 1.33 -2.24
N CYS A 125 15.95 0.88 -3.43
CA CYS A 125 14.60 0.99 -3.93
C CYS A 125 13.63 0.21 -3.03
N SER A 126 12.63 0.87 -2.45
CA SER A 126 11.63 0.22 -1.60
C SER A 126 10.77 -0.83 -2.33
N ASN A 127 10.78 -0.86 -3.68
CA ASN A 127 9.98 -1.79 -4.47
C ASN A 127 10.73 -3.07 -4.91
N CYS A 128 11.98 -2.93 -5.36
CA CYS A 128 12.77 -4.06 -5.88
C CYS A 128 14.10 -4.30 -5.14
N GLY A 129 14.46 -3.46 -4.18
CA GLY A 129 15.71 -3.57 -3.41
C GLY A 129 16.96 -3.13 -4.17
N ALA A 130 16.89 -2.84 -5.47
CA ALA A 130 18.03 -2.37 -6.25
C ALA A 130 18.58 -1.05 -5.68
N SER A 131 19.91 -0.91 -5.67
CA SER A 131 20.55 0.34 -5.29
C SER A 131 20.22 1.44 -6.30
N ILE A 132 20.01 2.64 -5.80
CA ILE A 132 19.76 3.87 -6.55
C ILE A 132 20.88 4.83 -6.20
N ASP A 133 21.66 5.21 -7.19
CA ASP A 133 22.65 6.28 -7.08
C ASP A 133 21.94 7.63 -7.16
N LEU A 134 21.91 8.35 -6.03
CA LEU A 134 21.27 9.65 -5.95
C LEU A 134 22.05 10.72 -6.70
N ALA A 135 23.34 10.56 -6.98
CA ALA A 135 24.09 11.54 -7.76
C ALA A 135 23.54 11.68 -9.19
N THR A 136 23.04 10.59 -9.76
CA THR A 136 22.57 10.53 -11.15
C THR A 136 21.06 10.37 -11.27
N ASP A 137 20.43 9.69 -10.31
CA ASP A 137 19.05 9.25 -10.43
C ASP A 137 18.10 9.88 -9.41
N SER A 138 16.84 10.00 -9.83
CA SER A 138 15.70 10.41 -8.98
C SER A 138 14.61 9.32 -8.91
N ILE A 139 14.81 8.22 -9.64
CA ILE A 139 13.95 7.04 -9.72
C ILE A 139 14.83 5.80 -9.80
N CYS A 140 14.29 4.63 -9.49
CA CYS A 140 15.01 3.38 -9.65
C CYS A 140 15.17 3.03 -11.13
N ALA A 141 16.40 2.98 -11.65
CA ALA A 141 16.68 2.57 -13.02
C ALA A 141 16.24 1.12 -13.35
N HIS A 142 16.15 0.25 -12.33
CA HIS A 142 15.78 -1.16 -12.52
C HIS A 142 14.27 -1.37 -12.69
N CYS A 143 13.42 -0.66 -11.93
CA CYS A 143 11.97 -0.90 -11.94
C CYS A 143 11.12 0.36 -12.17
N GLY A 144 11.75 1.52 -12.40
CA GLY A 144 11.08 2.80 -12.62
C GLY A 144 10.38 3.39 -11.39
N SER A 145 10.49 2.75 -10.21
CA SER A 145 9.84 3.25 -8.99
C SER A 145 10.48 4.55 -8.49
N ALA A 146 9.65 5.51 -8.10
CA ALA A 146 10.11 6.74 -7.44
C ALA A 146 10.72 6.45 -6.06
N ILE A 147 11.68 7.29 -5.66
CA ILE A 147 12.22 7.29 -4.30
C ILE A 147 11.09 7.74 -3.37
N SER A 148 10.76 6.90 -2.39
CA SER A 148 9.61 7.09 -1.52
C SER A 148 10.04 7.20 -0.05
N ILE A 149 9.25 7.94 0.74
CA ILE A 149 9.42 8.07 2.20
C ILE A 149 8.12 7.67 2.90
N LEU A 150 8.23 7.23 4.15
CA LEU A 150 7.11 7.15 5.07
C LEU A 150 6.55 8.55 5.32
N ASP A 151 5.27 8.74 5.04
CA ASP A 151 4.56 9.98 5.33
C ASP A 151 4.05 9.92 6.77
N MET A 152 4.66 10.69 7.67
CA MET A 152 4.29 10.70 9.10
C MET A 152 2.97 11.40 9.37
N GLU A 153 2.43 12.21 8.45
CA GLU A 153 1.15 12.88 8.67
C GLU A 153 -0.02 11.90 8.69
N GLN A 154 0.03 10.89 7.81
CA GLN A 154 -1.07 9.96 7.63
C GLN A 154 -1.27 9.00 8.81
N PRO A 155 -0.23 8.37 9.39
CA PRO A 155 -0.34 7.67 10.67
C PRO A 155 -0.91 8.58 11.77
N GLN A 156 -0.45 9.84 11.85
CA GLN A 156 -0.93 10.78 12.88
C GLN A 156 -2.43 11.08 12.73
N LYS A 157 -2.90 11.28 11.49
CA LYS A 157 -4.33 11.47 11.19
C LYS A 157 -5.15 10.25 11.62
N MET A 158 -4.72 9.04 11.27
CA MET A 158 -5.42 7.81 11.69
C MET A 158 -5.43 7.62 13.21
N LEU A 159 -4.32 7.90 13.91
CA LEU A 159 -4.29 7.85 15.37
C LEU A 159 -5.28 8.83 15.99
N ASN A 160 -5.42 10.04 15.43
CA ASN A 160 -6.39 11.02 15.90
C ASN A 160 -7.83 10.58 15.65
N GLU A 161 -8.12 9.96 14.51
CA GLU A 161 -9.44 9.38 14.21
C GLU A 161 -9.81 8.27 15.19
N LEU A 162 -8.87 7.38 15.51
CA LEU A 162 -9.09 6.31 16.49
C LEU A 162 -9.34 6.86 17.90
N LYS A 163 -8.59 7.88 18.31
CA LYS A 163 -8.83 8.56 19.60
C LYS A 163 -10.26 9.12 19.67
N ARG A 164 -10.71 9.82 18.62
CA ARG A 164 -12.08 10.36 18.54
C ARG A 164 -13.14 9.26 18.53
N ALA A 165 -12.89 8.15 17.85
CA ALA A 165 -13.83 7.02 17.81
C ALA A 165 -13.96 6.31 19.18
N ALA A 166 -12.91 6.38 20.01
CA ALA A 166 -12.89 5.82 21.37
C ALA A 166 -13.46 6.78 22.44
N GLU A 167 -13.71 8.06 22.10
CA GLU A 167 -14.37 8.99 23.02
C GLU A 167 -15.80 8.52 23.29
N PRO A 168 -16.25 8.50 24.57
CA PRO A 168 -17.61 8.15 24.91
C PRO A 168 -18.57 9.09 24.19
N ARG A 169 -19.45 8.55 23.34
CA ARG A 169 -20.54 9.35 22.77
C ARG A 169 -21.50 9.69 23.90
N PRO A 170 -21.86 10.98 24.11
CA PRO A 170 -22.91 11.32 25.06
C PRO A 170 -24.17 10.57 24.66
N ILE A 171 -24.74 9.84 25.61
CA ILE A 171 -26.05 9.21 25.46
C ILE A 171 -27.05 10.35 25.58
N ASP A 172 -27.67 10.74 24.46
CA ASP A 172 -28.72 11.77 24.44
C ASP A 172 -29.95 11.21 25.18
N PRO A 173 -30.46 11.86 26.24
CA PRO A 173 -31.53 11.35 27.08
C PRO A 173 -32.92 11.32 26.42
#